data_AF-A0A6A5BMP5-F1
#
_entry.id   AF-A0A6A5BMP5-F1
#
_cell.length_a   1.000
_cell.length_b   1.000
_cell.length_c   1.000
_cell.angle_alpha   90.00
_cell.angle_beta   90.00
_cell.angle_gamma   90.00
#
_symmetry.space_group_name_H-M   'P 1'
#
loop_
_entity.id
_entity.type
_entity.pdbx_description
1 polymer ?
#
loop_
_entity_poly.entity_id
_entity_poly.type
_entity_poly.pdbx_seq_one_letter_code
_entity_poly.pdbx_strand_id
1 'polypeptide(L)'
;MGYHMCYSNELFQSIATNCKKLVNLQFGERYLHESGNVPVIFNSMPQLTSLNFVDSTPYEEDLRKIAAECPNLVYFSMSDEYEGEGYTMKEFYEDMRMRLRNIDFNSLIDSITVYSDEEGDQNIDEEIDDADENGEMAEDREELDGESKRIEKTLHLINKKFPCIEILSFFFDNLPYTIQPMFEHLPNLKIIKVDILAEGCDKVFDDVEQDVKTRIEATNTLLKAIHGEKSTIPLCDHLIDDRITFTTIQTKREGLVKLKIKILQVNYDGFVSFQVKKL
;
A
#
# COMPACT_ATOMS: atom_id res chain seq x y z
N MET A 1 -3.82 0.61 38.69
CA MET A 1 -5.05 0.84 37.91
C MET A 1 -4.67 0.60 36.46
N GLY A 2 -5.00 -0.58 35.92
CA GLY A 2 -4.78 -0.85 34.50
C GLY A 2 -5.72 0.02 33.68
N TYR A 3 -5.20 0.78 32.73
CA TYR A 3 -6.04 1.50 31.78
C TYR A 3 -6.79 0.47 30.95
N HIS A 4 -8.10 0.32 31.19
CA HIS A 4 -8.99 -0.33 30.24
C HIS A 4 -9.01 0.53 28.98
N MET A 5 -8.14 0.23 28.01
CA MET A 5 -8.11 0.87 26.69
C MET A 5 -9.10 0.18 25.75
N CYS A 6 -10.26 -0.26 26.27
CA CYS A 6 -11.29 -0.89 25.49
C CYS A 6 -12.46 0.07 25.29
N TYR A 7 -12.91 0.23 24.05
CA TYR A 7 -14.14 0.96 23.78
C TYR A 7 -15.34 0.11 24.20
N SER A 8 -16.39 0.74 24.72
CA SER A 8 -17.60 -0.01 25.03
C SER A 8 -18.38 -0.37 23.76
N ASN A 9 -19.03 -1.53 23.78
CA ASN A 9 -19.91 -1.94 22.69
C ASN A 9 -21.02 -0.89 22.41
N GLU A 10 -21.48 -0.15 23.43
CA GLU A 10 -22.49 0.91 23.24
C GLU A 10 -21.98 2.05 22.36
N LEU A 11 -20.66 2.32 22.35
CA LEU A 11 -20.08 3.33 21.47
C LEU A 11 -20.34 2.97 20.00
N PHE A 12 -20.01 1.74 19.60
CA PHE A 12 -20.19 1.30 18.21
C PHE A 12 -21.67 1.16 17.84
N GLN A 13 -22.52 0.73 18.77
CA GLN A 13 -23.98 0.75 18.56
C GLN A 13 -24.52 2.17 18.37
N SER A 14 -24.01 3.14 19.13
CA SER A 14 -24.38 4.55 19.00
C SER A 14 -23.89 5.13 17.68
N ILE A 15 -22.66 4.85 17.27
CA ILE A 15 -22.13 5.23 15.94
C ILE A 15 -23.01 4.63 14.85
N ALA A 16 -23.31 3.33 14.91
CA ALA A 16 -24.19 2.68 13.94
C ALA A 16 -25.60 3.29 13.90
N THR A 17 -26.11 3.76 15.04
CA THR A 17 -27.43 4.38 15.15
C THR A 17 -27.45 5.79 14.56
N ASN A 18 -26.42 6.59 14.86
CA ASN A 18 -26.39 8.00 14.50
C ASN A 18 -25.72 8.27 13.13
N CYS A 19 -24.83 7.37 12.69
CA CYS A 19 -24.02 7.54 11.48
C CYS A 19 -24.43 6.55 10.38
N LYS A 20 -25.70 6.62 9.93
CA LYS A 20 -26.27 5.71 8.91
C LYS A 20 -25.57 5.73 7.54
N LYS A 21 -24.73 6.72 7.28
CA LYS A 21 -23.92 6.87 6.06
C LYS A 21 -22.45 6.53 6.27
N LEU A 22 -22.07 6.03 7.45
CA LEU A 22 -20.69 5.66 7.72
C LEU A 22 -20.34 4.42 6.90
N VAL A 23 -19.40 4.59 5.98
CA VAL A 23 -18.87 3.52 5.10
C VAL A 23 -17.41 3.22 5.41
N ASN A 24 -16.73 4.09 6.13
CA ASN A 24 -15.33 3.94 6.52
C ASN A 24 -15.23 4.07 8.03
N LEU A 25 -14.66 3.06 8.69
CA LEU A 25 -14.40 3.07 10.13
C LEU A 25 -12.91 2.80 10.37
N GLN A 26 -12.29 3.65 11.19
CA GLN A 26 -10.93 3.49 11.67
C GLN A 26 -10.94 3.69 13.18
N PHE A 27 -10.34 2.76 13.93
CA PHE A 27 -10.16 2.86 15.36
C PHE A 27 -9.01 1.98 15.83
N GLY A 28 -8.55 2.21 17.05
CA GLY A 28 -7.51 1.41 17.68
C GLY A 28 -7.87 0.98 19.10
N GLU A 29 -7.66 -0.30 19.41
CA GLU A 29 -7.97 -0.95 20.67
C GLU A 29 -6.95 -2.06 20.95
N ARG A 30 -6.15 -1.88 22.00
CA ARG A 30 -5.07 -2.82 22.38
C ARG A 30 -5.56 -4.25 22.65
N TYR A 31 -6.80 -4.40 23.13
CA TYR A 31 -7.40 -5.69 23.47
C TYR A 31 -8.68 -5.93 22.66
N LEU A 32 -8.59 -5.76 21.33
CA LEU A 32 -9.73 -5.89 20.41
C LEU A 32 -10.49 -7.22 20.57
N HIS A 33 -9.76 -8.30 20.86
CA HIS A 33 -10.33 -9.64 21.06
C HIS A 33 -11.13 -9.77 22.37
N GLU A 34 -10.78 -9.02 23.42
CA GLU A 34 -11.48 -9.07 24.70
C GLU A 34 -12.72 -8.18 24.71
N SER A 35 -12.79 -7.19 23.81
CA SER A 35 -13.84 -6.16 23.83
C SER A 35 -15.18 -6.64 23.27
N GLY A 36 -15.14 -7.62 22.36
CA GLY A 36 -16.32 -8.06 21.61
C GLY A 36 -16.83 -7.01 20.61
N ASN A 37 -16.06 -5.94 20.36
CA ASN A 37 -16.47 -4.83 19.50
C ASN A 37 -16.58 -5.24 18.03
N VAL A 38 -15.73 -6.17 17.57
CA VAL A 38 -15.71 -6.63 16.17
C VAL A 38 -17.08 -7.19 15.73
N PRO A 39 -17.68 -8.18 16.41
CA PRO A 39 -19.04 -8.61 16.13
C PRO A 39 -20.08 -7.48 16.18
N VAL A 40 -19.98 -6.55 17.12
CA VAL A 40 -20.94 -5.45 17.26
C VAL A 40 -20.86 -4.50 16.06
N ILE A 41 -19.66 -4.18 15.60
CA ILE A 41 -19.43 -3.34 14.44
C ILE A 41 -20.10 -3.94 13.21
N PHE A 42 -19.90 -5.22 12.93
CA PHE A 42 -20.44 -5.83 11.70
C PHE A 42 -21.93 -6.07 11.73
N ASN A 43 -22.46 -6.49 12.88
CA ASN A 43 -23.90 -6.64 13.04
C ASN A 43 -24.62 -5.29 12.94
N SER A 44 -23.99 -4.20 13.37
CA SER A 44 -24.63 -2.88 13.43
C SER A 44 -24.34 -2.01 12.21
N MET A 45 -23.26 -2.27 11.46
CA MET A 45 -22.78 -1.45 10.34
C MET A 45 -22.49 -2.28 9.07
N PRO A 46 -23.49 -3.02 8.53
CA PRO A 46 -23.30 -3.89 7.36
C PRO A 46 -22.95 -3.13 6.06
N GLN A 47 -23.08 -1.79 6.07
CA GLN A 47 -22.74 -0.91 4.95
C GLN A 47 -21.25 -0.53 4.89
N LEU A 48 -20.42 -0.96 5.85
CA LEU A 48 -18.99 -0.62 5.83
C LEU A 48 -18.32 -1.19 4.58
N THR A 49 -17.58 -0.32 3.90
CA THR A 49 -16.73 -0.65 2.74
C THR A 49 -15.25 -0.61 3.09
N SER A 50 -14.89 0.04 4.21
CA SER A 50 -13.51 0.21 4.66
C SER A 50 -13.43 0.05 6.18
N LEU A 51 -12.50 -0.78 6.62
CA LEU A 51 -12.19 -0.98 8.03
C LEU A 51 -10.68 -0.92 8.25
N ASN A 52 -10.24 -0.15 9.24
CA ASN A 52 -8.85 -0.06 9.64
C ASN A 52 -8.71 -0.21 11.16
N PHE A 53 -7.93 -1.20 11.57
CA PHE A 53 -7.53 -1.44 12.95
C PHE A 53 -6.14 -0.85 13.21
N VAL A 54 -6.11 0.33 13.81
CA VAL A 54 -4.85 1.03 14.14
C VAL A 54 -4.32 0.49 15.46
N ASP A 55 -3.06 0.07 15.52
CA ASP A 55 -2.43 -0.46 16.74
C ASP A 55 -3.31 -1.53 17.44
N SER A 56 -3.95 -2.38 16.64
CA SER A 56 -4.83 -3.44 17.13
C SER A 56 -4.66 -4.68 16.28
N THR A 57 -4.58 -5.80 16.96
CA THR A 57 -4.46 -7.11 16.34
C THR A 57 -5.79 -7.87 16.48
N PRO A 58 -6.53 -8.09 15.38
CA PRO A 58 -7.66 -9.02 15.41
C PRO A 58 -7.14 -10.47 15.58
N TYR A 59 -7.91 -11.31 16.25
CA TYR A 59 -7.61 -12.74 16.32
C TYR A 59 -8.18 -13.47 15.10
N GLU A 60 -7.78 -14.72 14.92
CA GLU A 60 -8.29 -15.61 13.87
C GLU A 60 -9.82 -15.56 13.74
N GLU A 61 -10.54 -15.66 14.86
CA GLU A 61 -12.01 -15.70 14.84
C GLU A 61 -12.62 -14.40 14.32
N ASP A 62 -11.98 -13.27 14.61
CA ASP A 62 -12.39 -11.96 14.14
C ASP A 62 -12.17 -11.84 12.63
N LEU A 63 -11.01 -12.27 12.13
CA LEU A 63 -10.70 -12.30 10.71
C LEU A 63 -11.68 -13.20 9.92
N ARG A 64 -11.98 -14.41 10.43
CA ARG A 64 -13.00 -15.29 9.82
C ARG A 64 -14.37 -14.61 9.76
N LYS A 65 -14.79 -13.96 10.84
CA LYS A 65 -16.06 -13.22 10.88
C LYS A 65 -16.05 -12.03 9.91
N ILE A 66 -14.96 -11.29 9.82
CA ILE A 66 -14.80 -10.19 8.84
C ILE A 66 -15.01 -10.72 7.43
N ALA A 67 -14.28 -11.78 7.07
CA ALA A 67 -14.35 -12.37 5.75
C ALA A 67 -15.76 -12.87 5.41
N ALA A 68 -16.44 -13.51 6.36
CA ALA A 68 -17.76 -14.11 6.17
C ALA A 68 -18.93 -13.11 6.25
N GLU A 69 -18.88 -12.17 7.18
CA GLU A 69 -20.02 -11.31 7.57
C GLU A 69 -19.94 -9.89 7.01
N CYS A 70 -18.83 -9.51 6.37
CA CYS A 70 -18.65 -8.19 5.75
C CYS A 70 -18.60 -8.27 4.21
N PRO A 71 -19.71 -8.59 3.52
CA PRO A 71 -19.70 -8.79 2.07
C PRO A 71 -19.36 -7.52 1.28
N ASN A 72 -19.58 -6.34 1.87
CA ASN A 72 -19.33 -5.04 1.24
C ASN A 72 -17.93 -4.48 1.50
N LEU A 73 -17.13 -5.15 2.33
CA LEU A 73 -15.81 -4.67 2.70
C LEU A 73 -14.85 -4.84 1.52
N VAL A 74 -14.34 -3.71 1.01
CA VAL A 74 -13.41 -3.64 -0.13
C VAL A 74 -12.05 -3.10 0.28
N TYR A 75 -11.91 -2.61 1.51
CA TYR A 75 -10.66 -2.23 2.13
C TYR A 75 -10.59 -2.77 3.55
N PHE A 76 -9.48 -3.42 3.86
CA PHE A 76 -9.15 -3.87 5.20
C PHE A 76 -7.68 -3.59 5.46
N SER A 77 -7.36 -3.11 6.66
CA SER A 77 -6.01 -2.82 7.13
C SER A 77 -5.93 -3.07 8.63
N MET A 78 -4.78 -3.52 9.10
CA MET A 78 -4.46 -3.70 10.50
C MET A 78 -2.96 -3.44 10.72
N SER A 79 -2.53 -3.24 11.96
CA SER A 79 -1.10 -3.21 12.32
C SER A 79 -0.46 -4.60 12.19
N ASP A 80 0.82 -4.64 11.81
CA ASP A 80 1.55 -5.85 11.36
C ASP A 80 1.79 -6.94 12.43
N GLU A 81 1.40 -6.72 13.69
CA GLU A 81 1.62 -7.67 14.77
C GLU A 81 0.50 -8.73 14.82
N TYR A 82 0.41 -9.64 13.85
CA TYR A 82 -0.47 -10.81 13.94
C TYR A 82 0.25 -11.99 14.61
N GLU A 83 -0.20 -12.38 15.81
CA GLU A 83 0.37 -13.51 16.58
C GLU A 83 -0.52 -14.77 16.59
N GLY A 84 -1.35 -15.00 15.57
CA GLY A 84 -2.26 -16.16 15.53
C GLY A 84 -1.66 -17.40 14.88
N GLU A 85 -1.92 -18.59 15.46
CA GLU A 85 -1.39 -19.88 14.99
C GLU A 85 -2.31 -20.66 14.00
N GLY A 86 -3.57 -20.23 13.80
CA GLY A 86 -4.56 -20.98 13.00
C GLY A 86 -4.99 -20.29 11.70
N TYR A 87 -5.96 -19.38 11.75
CA TYR A 87 -6.42 -18.64 10.56
C TYR A 87 -5.41 -17.59 10.21
N THR A 88 -4.62 -17.88 9.20
CA THR A 88 -3.51 -17.02 8.81
C THR A 88 -4.04 -15.82 8.02
N MET A 89 -3.28 -14.72 7.99
CA MET A 89 -3.56 -13.60 7.08
C MET A 89 -3.68 -14.06 5.62
N LYS A 90 -2.95 -15.11 5.26
CA LYS A 90 -3.04 -15.81 3.99
C LYS A 90 -4.47 -16.28 3.69
N GLU A 91 -5.09 -17.04 4.61
CA GLU A 91 -6.47 -17.52 4.45
C GLU A 91 -7.48 -16.37 4.42
N PHE A 92 -7.29 -15.35 5.27
CA PHE A 92 -8.10 -14.13 5.26
C PHE A 92 -8.09 -13.46 3.89
N TYR A 93 -6.91 -13.24 3.33
CA TYR A 93 -6.77 -12.60 2.03
C TYR A 93 -7.37 -13.45 0.90
N GLU A 94 -7.28 -14.78 0.94
CA GLU A 94 -7.92 -15.66 -0.05
C GLU A 94 -9.45 -15.53 -0.04
N ASP A 95 -10.06 -15.49 1.15
CA ASP A 95 -11.52 -15.30 1.29
C ASP A 95 -11.96 -13.89 0.82
N MET A 96 -11.06 -12.92 0.90
CA MET A 96 -11.30 -11.52 0.57
C MET A 96 -10.87 -11.14 -0.86
N ARG A 97 -10.12 -12.00 -1.57
CA ARG A 97 -9.38 -11.64 -2.79
C ARG A 97 -10.23 -11.10 -3.95
N MET A 98 -11.47 -11.58 -4.06
CA MET A 98 -12.42 -11.16 -5.10
C MET A 98 -13.16 -9.86 -4.76
N ARG A 99 -12.95 -9.32 -3.56
CA ARG A 99 -13.65 -8.13 -3.03
C ARG A 99 -12.71 -6.99 -2.72
N LEU A 100 -11.47 -7.26 -2.28
CA LEU A 100 -10.52 -6.21 -1.96
C LEU A 100 -10.17 -5.38 -3.18
N ARG A 101 -10.32 -4.07 -3.01
CA ARG A 101 -10.01 -3.04 -4.00
C ARG A 101 -8.91 -2.11 -3.53
N ASN A 102 -8.62 -2.07 -2.24
CA ASN A 102 -7.54 -1.28 -1.68
C ASN A 102 -6.74 -2.16 -0.73
N ILE A 103 -5.44 -2.27 -0.99
CA ILE A 103 -4.51 -3.12 -0.23
C ILE A 103 -3.17 -2.40 -0.13
N ASP A 104 -2.46 -2.59 0.98
CA ASP A 104 -1.06 -2.22 1.14
C ASP A 104 -0.16 -3.23 0.40
N PHE A 105 0.79 -2.73 -0.38
CA PHE A 105 1.71 -3.56 -1.16
C PHE A 105 2.63 -4.42 -0.28
N ASN A 106 3.04 -3.93 0.89
CA ASN A 106 3.89 -4.71 1.79
C ASN A 106 3.12 -5.93 2.31
N SER A 107 1.86 -5.73 2.72
CA SER A 107 0.97 -6.83 3.08
C SER A 107 0.70 -7.80 1.91
N LEU A 108 0.71 -7.32 0.66
CA LEU A 108 0.58 -8.18 -0.53
C LEU A 108 1.83 -9.01 -0.77
N ILE A 109 3.02 -8.42 -0.66
CA ILE A 109 4.28 -9.16 -0.82
C ILE A 109 4.30 -10.28 0.20
N ASP A 110 4.11 -9.98 1.49
CA ASP A 110 4.14 -10.99 2.55
C ASP A 110 3.11 -12.09 2.31
N SER A 111 1.92 -11.73 1.80
CA SER A 111 0.93 -12.72 1.42
C SER A 111 1.44 -13.63 0.30
N ILE A 112 2.14 -13.10 -0.71
CA ILE A 112 2.58 -13.82 -1.91
C ILE A 112 3.84 -14.66 -1.69
N THR A 113 4.82 -14.18 -0.92
CA THR A 113 6.07 -14.91 -0.63
C THR A 113 5.78 -16.25 0.07
N VAL A 114 4.71 -16.33 0.85
CA VAL A 114 4.26 -17.58 1.49
C VAL A 114 3.64 -18.58 0.50
N TYR A 115 3.30 -18.18 -0.74
CA TYR A 115 2.75 -19.09 -1.76
C TYR A 115 3.78 -19.67 -2.71
N SER A 116 4.87 -18.96 -3.01
CA SER A 116 5.92 -19.46 -3.90
C SER A 116 6.55 -20.74 -3.36
N ASP A 117 6.61 -20.88 -2.04
CA ASP A 117 7.18 -22.05 -1.37
C ASP A 117 6.30 -23.32 -1.46
N GLU A 118 4.99 -23.17 -1.69
CA GLU A 118 4.03 -24.29 -1.63
C GLU A 118 3.56 -24.81 -3.00
N GLU A 119 3.47 -23.97 -4.03
CA GLU A 119 3.07 -24.42 -5.38
C GLU A 119 4.24 -25.08 -6.16
N GLY A 120 5.42 -25.24 -5.54
CA GLY A 120 6.61 -25.75 -6.21
C GLY A 120 7.15 -24.80 -7.29
N ASP A 121 6.70 -23.54 -7.27
CA ASP A 121 7.17 -22.48 -8.16
C ASP A 121 8.47 -21.89 -7.58
N GLN A 122 9.48 -22.75 -7.43
CA GLN A 122 10.85 -22.39 -7.03
C GLN A 122 11.55 -21.50 -8.08
N ASN A 123 10.87 -21.20 -9.20
CA ASN A 123 11.38 -20.44 -10.35
C ASN A 123 11.31 -18.91 -10.20
N ILE A 124 10.96 -18.36 -9.04
CA ILE A 124 11.13 -16.91 -8.84
C ILE A 124 12.63 -16.59 -8.73
N ASP A 125 13.42 -17.47 -8.11
CA ASP A 125 14.85 -17.27 -7.91
C ASP A 125 15.72 -18.11 -8.88
N GLU A 126 15.30 -19.31 -9.31
CA GLU A 126 16.16 -20.22 -10.11
C GLU A 126 16.35 -19.85 -11.60
N GLU A 127 15.54 -18.95 -12.17
CA GLU A 127 15.64 -18.58 -13.60
C GLU A 127 16.60 -17.39 -13.90
N ILE A 128 17.30 -16.86 -12.89
CA ILE A 128 18.17 -15.69 -13.04
C ILE A 128 19.66 -16.07 -13.13
N ASP A 129 20.05 -17.30 -12.79
CA ASP A 129 21.46 -17.70 -12.63
C ASP A 129 22.20 -18.20 -13.89
N ASP A 130 21.58 -18.20 -15.07
CA ASP A 130 22.21 -18.70 -16.30
C ASP A 130 22.54 -17.56 -17.31
N ALA A 131 23.57 -16.74 -17.05
CA ALA A 131 24.30 -16.02 -18.11
C ALA A 131 25.68 -15.47 -17.68
N ASP A 132 26.73 -16.07 -18.27
CA ASP A 132 28.05 -15.53 -18.64
C ASP A 132 28.96 -14.81 -17.62
N GLU A 133 29.95 -15.58 -17.13
CA GLU A 133 31.25 -15.11 -16.63
C GLU A 133 32.03 -14.33 -17.73
N ASN A 134 31.77 -13.04 -17.99
CA ASN A 134 32.73 -12.13 -18.64
C ASN A 134 32.31 -10.63 -18.56
N GLY A 135 32.83 -9.90 -17.57
CA GLY A 135 33.17 -8.47 -17.72
C GLY A 135 32.54 -7.49 -16.73
N GLU A 136 33.37 -6.91 -15.87
CA GLU A 136 33.13 -5.98 -14.74
C GLU A 136 32.42 -4.62 -15.06
N MET A 137 31.61 -4.53 -16.11
CA MET A 137 30.73 -3.38 -16.41
C MET A 137 29.28 -3.80 -16.75
N ALA A 138 28.97 -5.10 -16.63
CA ALA A 138 27.65 -5.68 -16.87
C ALA A 138 26.80 -5.83 -15.59
N GLU A 139 27.44 -5.92 -14.42
CA GLU A 139 26.78 -6.24 -13.14
C GLU A 139 25.65 -5.25 -12.78
N ASP A 140 25.89 -3.94 -12.81
CA ASP A 140 24.86 -2.93 -12.47
C ASP A 140 23.64 -2.95 -13.42
N ARG A 141 23.81 -3.39 -14.69
CA ARG A 141 22.71 -3.46 -15.66
C ARG A 141 21.93 -4.75 -15.56
N GLU A 142 22.60 -5.87 -15.28
CA GLU A 142 21.97 -7.17 -15.09
C GLU A 142 21.16 -7.21 -13.80
N GLU A 143 21.64 -6.57 -12.72
CA GLU A 143 20.88 -6.43 -11.47
C GLU A 143 19.57 -5.63 -11.68
N LEU A 144 19.63 -4.48 -12.36
CA LEU A 144 18.44 -3.66 -12.65
C LEU A 144 17.41 -4.39 -13.52
N ASP A 145 17.87 -5.16 -14.52
CA ASP A 145 16.99 -5.98 -15.36
C ASP A 145 16.38 -7.15 -14.57
N GLY A 146 17.12 -7.72 -13.62
CA GLY A 146 16.65 -8.74 -12.69
C GLY A 146 15.54 -8.22 -11.77
N GLU A 147 15.75 -7.08 -11.11
CA GLU A 147 14.76 -6.45 -10.25
C GLU A 147 13.48 -6.07 -11.01
N SER A 148 13.63 -5.48 -12.20
CA SER A 148 12.49 -5.10 -13.03
C SER A 148 11.64 -6.32 -13.41
N LYS A 149 12.27 -7.44 -13.82
CA LYS A 149 11.57 -8.70 -14.09
C LYS A 149 10.90 -9.26 -12.84
N ARG A 150 11.56 -9.20 -11.68
CA ARG A 150 10.98 -9.66 -10.41
C ARG A 150 9.72 -8.88 -10.06
N ILE A 151 9.72 -7.56 -10.24
CA ILE A 151 8.55 -6.71 -10.01
C ILE A 151 7.42 -7.05 -10.98
N GLU A 152 7.72 -7.23 -12.28
CA GLU A 152 6.69 -7.63 -13.25
C GLU A 152 6.08 -9.00 -12.90
N LYS A 153 6.89 -9.99 -12.50
CA LYS A 153 6.44 -11.29 -12.00
C LYS A 153 5.54 -11.12 -10.77
N THR A 154 5.96 -10.34 -9.78
CA THR A 154 5.18 -10.05 -8.56
C THR A 154 3.85 -9.37 -8.88
N LEU A 155 3.84 -8.34 -9.72
CA LEU A 155 2.61 -7.64 -10.12
C LEU A 155 1.65 -8.55 -10.89
N HIS A 156 2.17 -9.47 -11.71
CA HIS A 156 1.36 -10.48 -12.39
C HIS A 156 0.66 -11.42 -11.39
N LEU A 157 1.39 -11.90 -10.38
CA LEU A 157 0.84 -12.72 -9.30
C LEU A 157 -0.21 -11.96 -8.47
N ILE A 158 0.07 -10.69 -8.13
CA ILE A 158 -0.89 -9.81 -7.46
C ILE A 158 -2.18 -9.72 -8.28
N ASN A 159 -2.10 -9.44 -9.58
CA ASN A 159 -3.30 -9.35 -10.43
C ASN A 159 -4.06 -10.68 -10.53
N LYS A 160 -3.34 -11.81 -10.59
CA LYS A 160 -3.95 -13.14 -10.63
C LYS A 160 -4.74 -13.43 -9.36
N LYS A 161 -4.20 -13.07 -8.19
CA LYS A 161 -4.82 -13.31 -6.88
C LYS A 161 -5.89 -12.29 -6.52
N PHE A 162 -5.61 -11.01 -6.75
CA PHE A 162 -6.45 -9.87 -6.40
C PHE A 162 -6.84 -9.08 -7.65
N PRO A 163 -7.68 -9.67 -8.53
CA PRO A 163 -8.00 -9.07 -9.83
C PRO A 163 -8.81 -7.78 -9.70
N CYS A 164 -9.34 -7.46 -8.51
CA CYS A 164 -10.19 -6.31 -8.27
C CYS A 164 -9.47 -5.09 -7.66
N ILE A 165 -8.14 -5.11 -7.52
CA ILE A 165 -7.38 -3.98 -6.97
C ILE A 165 -7.61 -2.72 -7.79
N GLU A 166 -8.04 -1.65 -7.12
CA GLU A 166 -8.23 -0.31 -7.66
C GLU A 166 -7.31 0.73 -7.01
N ILE A 167 -6.88 0.47 -5.78
CA ILE A 167 -6.00 1.34 -4.99
C ILE A 167 -4.87 0.48 -4.44
N LEU A 168 -3.64 0.93 -4.64
CA LEU A 168 -2.46 0.29 -4.08
C LEU A 168 -1.70 1.32 -3.26
N SER A 169 -1.40 0.99 -2.02
CA SER A 169 -0.63 1.86 -1.12
C SER A 169 0.75 1.26 -0.89
N PHE A 170 1.76 2.11 -0.81
CA PHE A 170 3.15 1.71 -0.66
C PHE A 170 3.82 2.54 0.43
N PHE A 171 4.67 1.88 1.18
CA PHE A 171 5.61 2.52 2.08
C PHE A 171 7.02 2.02 1.73
N PHE A 172 7.90 2.94 1.32
CA PHE A 172 9.27 2.60 0.96
C PHE A 172 10.26 3.60 1.54
N ASP A 173 11.47 3.12 1.83
CA ASP A 173 12.60 4.01 2.12
C ASP A 173 13.14 4.68 0.84
N ASN A 174 13.01 4.00 -0.30
CA ASN A 174 13.30 4.55 -1.62
C ASN A 174 12.44 3.85 -2.68
N LEU A 175 12.01 4.58 -3.72
CA LEU A 175 11.23 3.99 -4.82
C LEU A 175 12.20 3.28 -5.77
N PRO A 176 12.24 1.94 -5.82
CA PRO A 176 13.25 1.24 -6.62
C PRO A 176 12.92 1.28 -8.12
N TYR A 177 11.70 1.67 -8.48
CA TYR A 177 11.19 1.58 -9.85
C TYR A 177 10.10 2.61 -10.14
N THR A 178 9.90 2.91 -11.42
CA THR A 178 8.80 3.76 -11.87
C THR A 178 7.44 3.10 -11.60
N ILE A 179 6.36 3.89 -11.54
CA ILE A 179 5.01 3.34 -11.32
C ILE A 179 4.37 2.74 -12.59
N GLN A 180 5.05 2.86 -13.75
CA GLN A 180 4.49 2.40 -15.03
C GLN A 180 4.13 0.90 -15.02
N PRO A 181 4.99 -0.03 -14.52
CA PRO A 181 4.66 -1.45 -14.47
C PRO A 181 3.39 -1.72 -13.65
N MET A 182 3.12 -0.96 -12.59
CA MET A 182 1.93 -1.14 -11.77
C MET A 182 0.65 -0.92 -12.60
N PHE A 183 0.59 0.14 -13.41
CA PHE A 183 -0.54 0.39 -14.29
C PHE A 183 -0.59 -0.55 -15.51
N GLU A 184 0.54 -1.12 -15.92
CA GLU A 184 0.60 -2.14 -16.98
C GLU A 184 -0.03 -3.46 -16.53
N HIS A 185 0.40 -3.94 -15.34
CA HIS A 185 0.09 -5.28 -14.87
C HIS A 185 -1.18 -5.35 -14.01
N LEU A 186 -1.63 -4.23 -13.43
CA LEU A 186 -2.86 -4.15 -12.63
C LEU A 186 -3.96 -3.35 -13.37
N PRO A 187 -4.78 -4.00 -14.23
CA PRO A 187 -5.75 -3.31 -15.09
C PRO A 187 -6.77 -2.43 -14.38
N ASN A 188 -7.22 -2.86 -13.22
CA ASN A 188 -8.26 -2.17 -12.48
C ASN A 188 -7.69 -1.06 -11.59
N LEU A 189 -6.36 -0.91 -11.54
CA LEU A 189 -5.68 0.08 -10.73
C LEU A 189 -6.03 1.50 -11.20
N LYS A 190 -6.58 2.28 -10.28
CA LYS A 190 -7.00 3.67 -10.47
C LYS A 190 -6.14 4.62 -9.67
N ILE A 191 -5.66 4.21 -8.50
CA ILE A 191 -4.94 5.06 -7.56
C ILE A 191 -3.74 4.31 -7.01
N ILE A 192 -2.60 5.00 -6.97
CA ILE A 192 -1.41 4.60 -6.22
C ILE A 192 -1.20 5.65 -5.13
N LYS A 193 -1.06 5.21 -3.88
CA LYS A 193 -0.62 6.05 -2.77
C LYS A 193 0.79 5.63 -2.40
N VAL A 194 1.70 6.60 -2.27
CA VAL A 194 3.09 6.29 -1.96
C VAL A 194 3.53 7.18 -0.82
N ASP A 195 3.99 6.57 0.25
CA ASP A 195 4.70 7.22 1.35
C ASP A 195 6.17 6.84 1.22
N ILE A 196 7.03 7.84 1.04
CA ILE A 196 8.46 7.61 0.87
C ILE A 196 9.23 8.42 1.89
N LEU A 197 10.18 7.78 2.57
CA LEU A 197 11.17 8.50 3.35
C LEU A 197 12.12 9.22 2.40
N ALA A 198 11.98 10.54 2.29
CA ALA A 198 12.81 11.33 1.40
C ALA A 198 14.25 11.40 1.95
N GLU A 199 15.23 11.03 1.12
CA GLU A 199 16.65 11.04 1.50
C GLU A 199 17.06 12.42 2.06
N GLY A 200 17.69 12.42 3.22
CA GLY A 200 18.14 13.63 3.91
C GLY A 200 17.05 14.39 4.65
N CYS A 201 15.78 14.00 4.53
CA CYS A 201 14.67 14.58 5.30
C CYS A 201 14.49 13.94 6.68
N ASP A 202 15.27 12.90 6.98
CA ASP A 202 15.45 12.25 8.28
C ASP A 202 16.30 13.08 9.27
N LYS A 203 16.91 14.17 8.78
CA LYS A 203 17.82 15.02 9.55
C LYS A 203 17.05 16.11 10.29
N VAL A 204 17.53 16.42 11.49
CA VAL A 204 17.14 17.65 12.21
C VAL A 204 17.95 18.80 11.64
N PHE A 205 17.26 19.82 11.11
CA PHE A 205 17.90 21.01 10.57
C PHE A 205 17.85 22.16 11.59
N ASP A 206 18.98 22.81 11.79
CA ASP A 206 19.06 24.04 12.60
C ASP A 206 18.48 25.27 11.87
N ASP A 207 18.34 25.17 10.53
CA ASP A 207 17.86 26.22 9.65
C ASP A 207 16.64 25.76 8.85
N VAL A 208 15.55 26.53 8.95
CA VAL A 208 14.27 26.27 8.28
C VAL A 208 14.40 26.39 6.77
N GLU A 209 15.23 27.31 6.26
CA GLU A 209 15.40 27.46 4.81
C GLU A 209 16.07 26.23 4.19
N GLN A 210 17.12 25.72 4.85
CA GLN A 210 17.78 24.48 4.45
C GLN A 210 16.85 23.26 4.52
N ASP A 211 16.04 23.14 5.58
CA ASP A 211 15.03 22.08 5.73
C ASP A 211 14.04 22.07 4.55
N VAL A 212 13.44 23.24 4.27
CA VAL A 212 12.49 23.42 3.17
C VAL A 212 13.13 23.07 1.83
N LYS A 213 14.36 23.53 1.59
CA LYS A 213 15.09 23.24 0.35
C LYS A 213 15.35 21.75 0.18
N THR A 214 15.85 21.06 1.21
CA THR A 214 16.15 19.63 1.13
C THR A 214 14.88 18.81 0.85
N ARG A 215 13.76 19.15 1.50
CA ARG A 215 12.48 18.47 1.27
C ARG A 215 11.92 18.71 -0.13
N ILE A 216 12.07 19.92 -0.68
CA ILE A 216 11.70 20.22 -2.08
C ILE A 216 12.56 19.40 -3.04
N GLU A 217 13.88 19.36 -2.83
CA GLU A 217 14.81 18.59 -3.66
C GLU A 217 14.46 17.10 -3.64
N ALA A 218 14.20 16.54 -2.46
CA ALA A 218 13.83 15.15 -2.33
C ALA A 218 12.46 14.85 -2.97
N THR A 219 11.44 15.70 -2.75
CA THR A 219 10.14 15.60 -3.44
C THR A 219 10.31 15.56 -4.96
N ASN A 220 11.19 16.42 -5.50
CA ASN A 220 11.48 16.49 -6.93
C ASN A 220 12.22 15.26 -7.45
N THR A 221 13.16 14.71 -6.68
CA THR A 221 13.82 13.44 -7.00
C THR A 221 12.80 12.31 -7.06
N LEU A 222 11.87 12.25 -6.11
CA LEU A 222 10.80 11.24 -6.09
C LEU A 222 9.82 11.39 -7.26
N LEU A 223 9.40 12.61 -7.60
CA LEU A 223 8.58 12.86 -8.78
C LEU A 223 9.27 12.38 -10.07
N LYS A 224 10.60 12.53 -10.17
CA LYS A 224 11.37 11.97 -11.28
C LYS A 224 11.42 10.45 -11.24
N ALA A 225 11.65 9.84 -10.07
CA ALA A 225 11.70 8.39 -9.91
C ALA A 225 10.37 7.72 -10.28
N ILE A 226 9.24 8.31 -9.85
CA ILE A 226 7.89 7.83 -10.19
C ILE A 226 7.70 7.74 -11.71
N HIS A 227 8.25 8.68 -12.47
CA HIS A 227 8.01 8.81 -13.91
C HIS A 227 9.15 8.36 -14.83
N GLY A 228 10.31 8.07 -14.27
CA GLY A 228 11.55 7.91 -15.01
C GLY A 228 12.20 9.26 -15.39
N GLU A 229 13.51 9.24 -15.53
CA GLU A 229 14.36 10.43 -15.72
C GLU A 229 14.01 11.29 -16.94
N LYS A 230 13.30 10.74 -17.93
CA LYS A 230 12.96 11.43 -19.18
C LYS A 230 11.69 12.28 -19.11
N SER A 231 11.02 12.33 -17.96
CA SER A 231 9.76 13.06 -17.83
C SER A 231 9.96 14.58 -17.71
N THR A 232 9.13 15.37 -18.42
CA THR A 232 9.17 16.84 -18.40
C THR A 232 8.33 17.42 -17.26
N ILE A 233 8.33 16.76 -16.10
CA ILE A 233 7.41 17.09 -15.02
C ILE A 233 7.82 18.41 -14.37
N PRO A 234 6.88 19.35 -14.19
CA PRO A 234 7.14 20.58 -13.44
C PRO A 234 7.59 20.20 -12.03
N LEU A 235 8.79 20.66 -11.66
CA LEU A 235 9.32 20.48 -10.32
C LEU A 235 8.58 21.39 -9.34
N CYS A 236 8.45 20.94 -8.10
CA CYS A 236 7.95 21.74 -6.99
C CYS A 236 8.97 22.82 -6.62
N ASP A 237 8.48 24.03 -6.43
CA ASP A 237 9.27 25.18 -5.94
C ASP A 237 8.96 25.50 -4.46
N HIS A 238 7.92 24.86 -3.92
CA HIS A 238 7.39 25.08 -2.57
C HIS A 238 7.00 23.75 -1.93
N LEU A 239 7.08 23.69 -0.59
CA LEU A 239 6.82 22.48 0.20
C LEU A 239 5.32 22.20 0.37
N ILE A 240 4.55 23.27 0.58
CA ILE A 240 3.09 23.23 0.57
C ILE A 240 2.66 23.62 -0.83
N ASP A 241 2.60 22.62 -1.69
CA ASP A 241 2.15 22.80 -3.06
C ASP A 241 0.88 21.97 -3.27
N ASP A 242 -0.27 22.65 -3.21
CA ASP A 242 -1.55 22.08 -3.64
C ASP A 242 -1.59 21.84 -5.16
N ARG A 243 -0.47 22.09 -5.87
CA ARG A 243 -0.33 21.82 -7.30
C ARG A 243 -0.66 20.35 -7.56
N ILE A 244 -1.61 20.23 -8.48
CA ILE A 244 -1.92 18.99 -9.12
C ILE A 244 -1.07 18.94 -10.39
N THR A 245 -0.22 17.93 -10.48
CA THR A 245 0.62 17.72 -11.66
C THR A 245 -0.04 16.69 -12.57
N PHE A 246 -0.10 16.99 -13.86
CA PHE A 246 -0.63 16.07 -14.87
C PHE A 246 0.50 15.58 -15.75
N THR A 247 0.48 14.29 -16.06
CA THR A 247 1.50 13.66 -16.90
C THR A 247 0.91 12.45 -17.61
N THR A 248 1.72 11.79 -18.43
CA THR A 248 1.33 10.64 -19.24
C THR A 248 2.41 9.57 -19.17
N ILE A 249 1.97 8.31 -19.06
CA ILE A 249 2.85 7.14 -19.22
C ILE A 249 2.38 6.35 -20.44
N GLN A 250 3.30 5.62 -21.07
CA GLN A 250 2.98 4.71 -22.16
C GLN A 250 2.89 3.29 -21.60
N THR A 251 1.73 2.66 -21.73
CA THR A 251 1.50 1.25 -21.41
C THR A 251 1.40 0.45 -22.72
N LYS A 252 1.80 -0.82 -22.70
CA LYS A 252 1.60 -1.75 -23.82
C LYS A 252 0.11 -2.05 -23.98
N ARG A 253 -0.62 -2.17 -22.87
CA ARG A 253 -2.05 -2.51 -22.85
C ARG A 253 -3.00 -1.41 -23.27
N GLU A 254 -2.88 -0.22 -22.68
CA GLU A 254 -3.87 0.87 -22.86
C GLU A 254 -3.35 2.01 -23.74
N GLY A 255 -2.10 1.90 -24.18
CA GLY A 255 -1.44 2.99 -24.87
C GLY A 255 -1.08 4.10 -23.89
N LEU A 256 -1.38 5.35 -24.26
CA LEU A 256 -1.03 6.52 -23.49
C LEU A 256 -2.03 6.77 -22.36
N VAL A 257 -1.60 6.56 -21.11
CA VAL A 257 -2.42 6.72 -19.91
C VAL A 257 -2.13 8.08 -19.26
N LYS A 258 -3.17 8.86 -18.99
CA LYS A 258 -3.06 10.14 -18.29
C LYS A 258 -3.11 9.95 -16.79
N LEU A 259 -2.19 10.60 -16.10
CA LEU A 259 -2.05 10.54 -14.65
C LEU A 259 -2.19 11.93 -14.04
N LYS A 260 -2.84 11.96 -12.88
CA LYS A 260 -2.97 13.11 -11.99
C LYS A 260 -2.22 12.79 -10.70
N ILE A 261 -1.21 13.59 -10.39
CA ILE A 261 -0.38 13.45 -9.20
C ILE A 261 -0.75 14.56 -8.24
N LYS A 262 -0.94 14.21 -6.98
CA LYS A 262 -1.15 15.14 -5.89
C LYS A 262 -0.18 14.81 -4.76
N ILE A 263 0.57 15.80 -4.31
CA ILE A 263 1.29 15.71 -3.04
C ILE A 263 0.25 15.84 -1.93
N LEU A 264 0.20 14.85 -1.05
CA LEU A 264 -0.76 14.83 0.06
C LEU A 264 -0.21 15.56 1.27
N GLN A 265 1.04 15.27 1.62
CA GLN A 265 1.72 15.82 2.78
C GLN A 265 3.23 15.64 2.65
N VAL A 266 3.97 16.52 3.31
CA VAL A 266 5.39 16.37 3.63
C VAL A 266 5.46 16.47 5.15
N ASN A 267 5.72 15.37 5.85
CA ASN A 267 5.69 15.35 7.31
C ASN A 267 7.07 15.65 7.90
N TYR A 268 7.12 16.02 9.18
CA TYR A 268 8.37 16.34 9.86
C TYR A 268 9.33 15.17 9.96
N ASP A 269 8.82 13.94 9.99
CA ASP A 269 9.60 12.70 10.07
C ASP A 269 10.31 12.35 8.74
N GLY A 270 10.17 13.21 7.73
CA GLY A 270 10.88 13.09 6.46
C GLY A 270 10.11 12.34 5.38
N PHE A 271 8.86 11.95 5.63
CA PHE A 271 8.02 11.31 4.64
C PHE A 271 7.36 12.30 3.70
N VAL A 272 7.38 11.96 2.42
CA VAL A 272 6.61 12.62 1.38
C VAL A 272 5.55 11.66 0.88
N SER A 273 4.30 12.06 1.02
CA SER A 273 3.14 11.28 0.60
C SER A 273 2.61 11.78 -0.74
N PHE A 274 2.46 10.88 -1.69
CA PHE A 274 1.90 11.15 -3.01
C PHE A 274 0.63 10.33 -3.24
N GLN A 275 -0.27 10.89 -4.03
CA GLN A 275 -1.35 10.14 -4.66
C GLN A 275 -1.26 10.32 -6.17
N VAL A 276 -1.07 9.21 -6.88
CA VAL A 276 -1.13 9.14 -8.34
C VAL A 276 -2.45 8.53 -8.75
N LYS A 277 -3.23 9.24 -9.55
CA LYS A 277 -4.55 8.81 -10.01
C LYS A 277 -4.58 8.72 -11.53
N LYS A 278 -4.99 7.57 -12.04
CA LYS A 278 -5.34 7.35 -13.45
C LYS A 278 -6.64 8.09 -13.79
N LEU A 279 -6.64 8.83 -14.89
CA LEU A 279 -7.75 9.67 -15.37
C LEU A 279 -8.60 8.97 -16.43
#